data_AF-A0AAU3NZ61-F1
#
_entry.id   AF-A0AAU3NZ61-F1
#
_cell.length_a   1.000
_cell.length_b   1.000
_cell.length_c   1.000
_cell.angle_alpha   90.00
_cell.angle_beta   90.00
_cell.angle_gamma   90.00
#
_symmetry.space_group_name_H-M   'P 1'
#
loop_
_entity.id
_entity.type
_entity.pdbx_description
1 polymer ?
#
loop_
_entity_poly.entity_id
_entity_poly.type
_entity_poly.pdbx_seq_one_letter_code
_entity_poly.pdbx_strand_id
1 'polypeptide(L)'
;MLKHPVLLRVWLGHLAAPEHLRGLVTEHVARTKGELKEVRDALGRADGVEAWTHPQIALRWSERRLAAEVELAEAMLDDLDAAPGQPPGNSPTQG
;
A
#
# COMPACT_ATOMS: atom_id res chain seq x y z
N MET A 1 -5.05 -14.76 -3.52
CA MET A 1 -3.79 -14.62 -2.75
C MET A 1 -2.55 -14.61 -3.65
N LEU A 2 -2.58 -13.86 -4.77
CA LEU A 2 -1.45 -13.60 -5.70
C LEU A 2 -1.71 -12.26 -6.42
N LYS A 3 -2.05 -11.21 -5.66
CA LYS A 3 -2.36 -9.86 -6.20
C LYS A 3 -1.79 -8.72 -5.35
N HIS A 4 -0.83 -9.01 -4.47
CA HIS A 4 -0.10 -7.98 -3.72
C HIS A 4 1.33 -7.89 -4.25
N PRO A 5 1.53 -7.22 -5.40
CA PRO A 5 2.87 -6.99 -5.95
C PRO A 5 3.77 -6.16 -5.01
N VAL A 6 3.22 -5.50 -3.99
CA VAL A 6 3.98 -4.89 -2.88
C VAL A 6 4.54 -5.96 -1.93
N LEU A 7 3.75 -6.93 -1.49
CA LEU A 7 4.24 -8.04 -0.65
C LEU A 7 5.31 -8.86 -1.37
N LEU A 8 5.23 -9.03 -2.69
CA LEU A 8 6.30 -9.65 -3.48
C LEU A 8 7.59 -8.82 -3.48
N ARG A 9 7.50 -7.48 -3.52
CA ARG A 9 8.67 -6.59 -3.44
C ARG A 9 9.28 -6.54 -2.04
N VAL A 10 8.46 -6.64 -1.00
CA VAL A 10 8.91 -6.80 0.40
C VAL A 10 9.57 -8.17 0.60
N TRP A 11 8.97 -9.24 0.10
CA TRP A 11 9.51 -10.61 0.20
C TRP A 11 10.81 -10.79 -0.62
N LEU A 12 10.94 -10.12 -1.76
CA LEU A 12 12.19 -10.00 -2.52
C LEU A 12 13.14 -8.91 -1.97
N GLY A 13 12.70 -8.15 -0.96
CA GLY A 13 13.40 -7.03 -0.34
C GLY A 13 14.57 -7.42 0.56
N HIS A 14 14.82 -8.73 0.77
CA HIS A 14 16.07 -9.21 1.37
C HIS A 14 17.33 -8.68 0.63
N LEU A 15 17.17 -8.21 -0.62
CA LEU A 15 18.21 -7.61 -1.46
C LEU A 15 18.11 -6.07 -1.61
N ALA A 16 17.13 -5.40 -1.00
CA ALA A 16 16.96 -3.95 -1.08
C ALA A 16 17.35 -3.27 0.23
N ALA A 17 18.08 -2.15 0.15
CA ALA A 17 18.32 -1.31 1.32
C ALA A 17 16.96 -0.90 1.94
N PRO A 18 16.81 -0.91 3.28
CA PRO A 18 15.55 -0.57 3.96
C PRO A 18 14.91 0.73 3.44
N GLU A 19 15.73 1.69 3.06
CA GLU A 19 15.31 3.02 2.59
C GLU A 19 14.63 2.95 1.22
N HIS A 20 15.06 2.02 0.38
CA HIS A 20 14.42 1.78 -0.92
C HIS A 20 13.04 1.16 -0.72
N LEU A 21 12.90 0.19 0.20
CA LEU A 21 11.62 -0.44 0.49
C LEU A 21 10.63 0.57 1.07
N ARG A 22 11.09 1.44 1.98
CA ARG A 22 10.30 2.55 2.54
C ARG A 22 9.79 3.49 1.46
N GLY A 23 10.64 3.85 0.50
CA GLY A 23 10.27 4.67 -0.65
C GLY A 23 9.14 4.06 -1.49
N LEU A 24 9.25 2.76 -1.80
CA LEU A 24 8.23 2.03 -2.56
C LEU A 24 6.88 1.96 -1.84
N VAL A 25 6.89 1.68 -0.53
CA VAL A 25 5.64 1.62 0.25
C VAL A 25 5.02 3.02 0.38
N THR A 26 5.84 4.06 0.56
CA THR A 26 5.37 5.46 0.61
C THR A 26 4.70 5.88 -0.70
N GLU A 27 5.31 5.57 -1.84
CA GLU A 27 4.72 5.83 -3.16
C GLU A 27 3.41 5.07 -3.35
N HIS A 28 3.36 3.81 -2.91
CA HIS A 28 2.14 3.01 -2.96
C HIS A 28 1.01 3.63 -2.14
N VAL A 29 1.28 4.06 -0.89
CA VAL A 29 0.30 4.75 -0.04
C VAL A 29 -0.24 6.00 -0.73
N ALA A 30 0.64 6.83 -1.28
CA ALA A 30 0.25 8.07 -1.96
C ALA A 30 -0.68 7.81 -3.15
N ARG A 31 -0.33 6.84 -4.00
CA ARG A 31 -1.17 6.45 -5.15
C ARG A 31 -2.52 5.90 -4.70
N THR A 32 -2.55 4.98 -3.73
CA THR A 32 -3.79 4.37 -3.23
C THR A 32 -4.71 5.41 -2.56
N LYS A 33 -4.15 6.41 -1.86
CA LYS A 33 -4.92 7.56 -1.33
C LYS A 33 -5.54 8.41 -2.45
N GLY A 34 -4.82 8.60 -3.56
CA GLY A 34 -5.35 9.27 -4.75
C GLY A 34 -6.56 8.53 -5.34
N GLU A 35 -6.43 7.22 -5.55
CA GLU A 35 -7.53 6.37 -6.05
C GLU A 35 -8.74 6.36 -5.09
N LEU A 36 -8.48 6.31 -3.77
CA LEU A 36 -9.55 6.38 -2.76
C LEU A 36 -10.32 7.71 -2.84
N LYS A 37 -9.62 8.83 -3.05
CA LYS A 37 -10.25 10.14 -3.23
C LYS A 37 -11.14 10.15 -4.48
N GLU A 38 -10.64 9.63 -5.61
CA GLU A 38 -11.42 9.57 -6.85
C GLU A 38 -12.70 8.73 -6.69
N VAL A 39 -12.63 7.59 -6.00
CA VAL A 39 -13.80 6.74 -5.70
C VAL A 39 -14.80 7.47 -4.81
N ARG A 40 -14.35 8.19 -3.78
CA ARG A 40 -15.21 9.00 -2.91
C ARG A 40 -15.89 10.13 -3.67
N ASP A 41 -15.15 10.83 -4.52
CA ASP A 41 -15.69 11.88 -5.37
C ASP A 41 -16.75 11.31 -6.35
N ALA A 42 -16.53 10.11 -6.89
CA ALA A 42 -17.50 9.42 -7.75
C ALA A 42 -18.76 8.99 -6.99
N LEU A 43 -18.64 8.50 -5.76
CA LEU A 43 -19.79 8.18 -4.89
C LEU A 43 -20.61 9.42 -4.59
N GLY A 44 -19.97 10.54 -4.25
CA GLY A 44 -20.66 11.81 -3.97
C GLY A 44 -21.46 12.33 -5.17
N ARG A 45 -20.98 12.12 -6.40
CA ARG A 45 -21.72 12.48 -7.63
C ARG A 45 -22.87 11.53 -7.96
N ALA A 46 -22.76 10.27 -7.56
CA ALA A 46 -23.74 9.24 -7.87
C ALA A 46 -24.91 9.22 -6.87
N ASP A 47 -24.79 9.86 -5.71
CA ASP A 47 -25.77 9.78 -4.63
C ASP A 47 -27.17 10.26 -5.06
N GLY A 48 -28.21 9.55 -4.64
CA GLY A 48 -29.61 9.85 -4.97
C GLY A 48 -30.08 9.47 -6.39
N VAL A 49 -29.23 8.89 -7.25
CA VAL A 49 -29.64 8.43 -8.60
C VAL A 49 -30.00 6.93 -8.58
N GLU A 50 -31.29 6.61 -8.63
CA GLU A 50 -31.79 5.23 -8.52
C GLU A 50 -31.29 4.29 -9.63
N ALA A 51 -31.09 4.81 -10.86
CA ALA A 51 -30.48 4.03 -11.95
C ALA A 51 -29.01 3.61 -11.67
N TRP A 52 -28.37 4.17 -10.64
CA TRP A 52 -26.96 3.97 -10.31
C TRP A 52 -26.74 3.08 -9.08
N THR A 53 -27.78 2.42 -8.56
CA THR A 53 -27.67 1.57 -7.36
C THR A 53 -26.58 0.49 -7.48
N HIS A 54 -26.50 -0.23 -8.60
CA HIS A 54 -25.48 -1.28 -8.78
C HIS A 54 -24.05 -0.69 -8.89
N PRO A 55 -23.80 0.35 -9.71
CA PRO A 55 -22.53 1.09 -9.67
C PRO A 55 -22.14 1.63 -8.29
N GLN A 56 -23.09 2.17 -7.52
CA GLN A 56 -22.83 2.65 -6.16
C GLN A 56 -22.40 1.53 -5.22
N ILE A 57 -23.01 0.35 -5.31
CA ILE A 57 -22.60 -0.82 -4.50
C ILE A 57 -21.15 -1.20 -4.83
N ALA A 58 -20.79 -1.23 -6.11
CA ALA A 58 -19.42 -1.50 -6.56
C ALA A 58 -18.44 -0.44 -6.05
N LEU A 59 -18.78 0.84 -6.16
CA LEU A 59 -17.95 1.94 -5.67
C LEU A 59 -17.77 1.91 -4.15
N ARG A 60 -18.82 1.60 -3.36
CA ARG A 60 -18.73 1.41 -1.90
C ARG A 60 -17.84 0.23 -1.53
N TRP A 61 -17.85 -0.84 -2.33
CA TRP A 61 -16.91 -1.94 -2.14
C TRP A 61 -15.47 -1.50 -2.43
N SER A 62 -15.23 -0.79 -3.53
CA SER A 62 -13.92 -0.26 -3.88
C SER A 62 -13.38 0.70 -2.83
N GLU A 63 -14.22 1.60 -2.29
CA GLU A 63 -13.85 2.52 -1.22
C GLU A 63 -13.34 1.77 0.01
N ARG A 64 -14.11 0.78 0.50
CA ARG A 64 -13.72 -0.03 1.66
C ARG A 64 -12.42 -0.78 1.44
N ARG A 65 -12.24 -1.35 0.24
CA ARG A 65 -11.01 -2.06 -0.12
C ARG A 65 -9.81 -1.12 -0.12
N LEU A 66 -9.91 0.05 -0.77
CA LEU A 66 -8.83 1.02 -0.86
C LEU A 66 -8.48 1.62 0.51
N ALA A 67 -9.48 1.89 1.35
CA ALA A 67 -9.26 2.36 2.72
C ALA A 67 -8.46 1.33 3.54
N ALA A 68 -8.85 0.05 3.49
CA ALA A 68 -8.11 -1.02 4.17
C ALA A 68 -6.69 -1.19 3.60
N GLU A 69 -6.50 -1.01 2.29
CA GLU A 69 -5.17 -1.09 1.66
C GLU A 69 -4.24 0.05 2.11
N VAL A 70 -4.77 1.27 2.27
CA VAL A 70 -4.02 2.40 2.85
C VAL A 70 -3.60 2.08 4.29
N GLU A 71 -4.54 1.65 5.13
CA GLU A 71 -4.28 1.32 6.54
C GLU A 71 -3.18 0.23 6.67
N LEU A 72 -3.28 -0.84 5.89
CA LEU A 72 -2.29 -1.92 5.90
C LEU A 72 -0.90 -1.45 5.41
N ALA A 73 -0.86 -0.58 4.41
CA ALA A 73 0.40 -0.07 3.88
C ALA A 73 1.07 0.96 4.82
N GLU A 74 0.27 1.75 5.56
CA GLU A 74 0.78 2.63 6.61
C GLU A 74 1.33 1.81 7.79
N ALA A 75 0.61 0.78 8.25
CA ALA A 75 1.11 -0.12 9.28
C ALA A 75 2.43 -0.81 8.87
N MET A 76 2.58 -1.15 7.59
CA MET A 76 3.83 -1.70 7.07
C MET A 76 5.00 -0.70 7.13
N LEU A 77 4.75 0.61 6.96
CA LEU A 77 5.78 1.63 7.15
C LEU A 77 6.22 1.71 8.61
N ASP A 78 5.26 1.63 9.54
CA ASP A 78 5.56 1.62 10.97
C ASP A 78 6.41 0.39 11.36
N ASP A 79 6.07 -0.78 10.82
CA ASP A 79 6.85 -2.01 11.01
C ASP A 79 8.29 -1.90 10.45
N LEU A 80 8.45 -1.23 9.30
CA LEU A 80 9.77 -0.99 8.70
C LEU A 80 10.59 0.03 9.51
N ASP A 81 9.96 1.08 10.01
CA ASP A 81 10.62 2.10 10.85
C ASP A 81 11.01 1.51 12.23
N ALA A 82 10.31 0.47 12.71
CA ALA A 82 10.63 -0.26 13.93
C ALA A 82 11.71 -1.36 13.76
N ALA A 83 12.03 -1.75 12.52
CA ALA A 83 13.01 -2.80 12.27
C ALA A 83 14.44 -2.29 12.55
N PRO A 84 15.24 -2.95 13.42
CA PRO A 84 16.62 -2.55 13.64
C PRO A 84 17.43 -2.73 12.36
N GLY A 85 18.09 -1.66 11.91
CA GLY A 85 18.94 -1.68 10.72
C GLY A 85 19.92 -2.85 10.78
N GLN A 86 19.88 -3.72 9.78
CA GLN A 86 20.81 -4.83 9.63
C GLN A 86 22.24 -4.27 9.72
N PRO A 87 23.07 -4.66 10.70
CA PRO A 87 24.45 -4.20 10.76
C PRO A 87 25.16 -4.57 9.45
N PRO A 88 26.01 -3.69 8.89
CA PRO A 88 26.76 -4.01 7.69
C PRO A 88 27.50 -5.32 7.94
N GLY A 89 27.23 -6.31 7.09
CA GLY A 89 27.82 -7.63 7.21
C GLY A 89 29.33 -7.48 7.35
N ASN A 90 29.87 -7.93 8.49
CA ASN A 90 31.30 -8.07 8.68
C ASN A 90 31.83 -8.95 7.55
N SER A 91 32.44 -8.34 6.54
CA SER A 91 33.37 -9.03 5.66
C SER A 91 34.47 -9.59 6.55
N PRO A 92 34.69 -10.92 6.60
CA PRO A 92 35.93 -11.43 7.12
C PRO A 92 36.99 -11.12 6.06
N THR A 93 37.62 -9.96 6.19
CA THR A 93 39.02 -9.86 5.82
C THR A 93 39.76 -10.77 6.79
N GLN A 94 40.35 -11.87 6.31
CA GLN A 94 41.57 -12.57 6.78
C GLN A 94 41.59 -13.95 6.07
N GLY A 95 42.61 -14.33 5.30
CA GLY A 95 43.92 -13.73 5.05
C GLY A 95 44.66 -14.43 3.91
#